data_AF-A0A7V5NW34-F1
#
_entry.id   AF-A0A7V5NW34-F1
#
_cell.length_a   1.000
_cell.length_b   1.000
_cell.length_c   1.000
_cell.angle_alpha   90.00
_cell.angle_beta   90.00
_cell.angle_gamma   90.00
#
_symmetry.space_group_name_H-M   'P 1'
#
loop_
_entity.id
_entity.type
_entity.pdbx_description
1 polymer ?
#
loop_
_entity_poly.entity_id
_entity_poly.type
_entity_poly.pdbx_seq_one_letter_code
_entity_poly.pdbx_strand_id
1 'polypeptide(L)' 'MIMKYLGKQPKLGKEVFIAEGAKVIGDVTLGDHASVWFNAVVRGDVNYIKI' A
#
# COMPACT_ATOMS: atom_id res chain seq x y z
N MET A 1 -2.93 -2.43 -7.47
CA MET A 1 -2.05 -1.45 -8.17
C MET A 1 -1.23 -0.69 -7.15
N ILE A 2 0.09 -0.70 -7.32
CA ILE A 2 1.05 -0.05 -6.42
C ILE A 2 1.62 1.16 -7.16
N MET A 3 1.59 2.34 -6.57
CA MET A 3 2.03 3.58 -7.23
C MET A 3 2.99 4.39 -6.37
N LYS A 4 4.03 4.90 -7.01
CA LYS A 4 5.00 5.83 -6.42
C LYS A 4 4.42 7.25 -6.43
N TYR A 5 4.69 8.02 -5.38
CA TYR A 5 4.34 9.44 -5.28
C TYR A 5 5.50 10.24 -4.68
N LEU A 6 5.91 11.33 -5.32
CA LEU A 6 7.01 12.22 -4.87
C LEU A 6 8.25 11.48 -4.33
N GLY A 7 8.74 10.47 -5.07
CA GLY A 7 9.91 9.70 -4.63
C GLY A 7 9.62 8.55 -3.66
N LYS A 8 8.44 8.51 -3.03
CA LYS A 8 8.02 7.49 -2.06
C LYS A 8 7.25 6.37 -2.74
N GLN A 9 7.65 5.13 -2.46
CA GLN A 9 6.99 3.92 -2.95
C GLN A 9 6.50 3.08 -1.78
N PRO A 10 5.35 2.39 -1.91
CA PRO A 10 4.90 1.47 -0.90
C PRO A 10 5.94 0.38 -0.61
N LYS A 11 6.10 0.04 0.67
CA LYS A 11 6.93 -1.05 1.17
C LYS A 11 6.03 -2.20 1.57
N LEU A 12 6.29 -3.39 1.03
CA LEU A 12 5.51 -4.59 1.32
C LEU A 12 6.35 -5.56 2.13
N GLY A 13 5.78 -6.07 3.22
CA GLY A 13 6.29 -7.22 3.95
C GLY A 13 6.13 -8.52 3.17
N LYS A 14 6.38 -9.64 3.84
CA LYS A 14 6.22 -10.98 3.28
C LYS A 14 4.74 -11.35 3.19
N GLU A 15 4.38 -12.11 2.15
CA GLU A 15 3.05 -12.69 1.99
C GLU A 15 1.88 -11.68 2.08
N VAL A 16 2.12 -10.44 1.63
CA VAL A 16 1.06 -9.43 1.53
C VAL A 16 0.07 -9.79 0.43
N PHE A 17 -1.21 -9.76 0.75
CA PHE A 17 -2.28 -9.91 -0.23
C PHE A 17 -2.81 -8.53 -0.68
N ILE A 18 -2.79 -8.27 -1.98
CA ILE A 18 -3.43 -7.09 -2.58
C ILE A 18 -4.45 -7.58 -3.59
N ALA A 19 -5.72 -7.43 -3.25
CA ALA A 19 -6.82 -7.85 -4.08
C ALA A 19 -6.91 -7.03 -5.38
N GLU A 20 -7.63 -7.56 -6.36
CA GLU A 20 -7.93 -6.85 -7.60
C GLU A 20 -8.65 -5.52 -7.31
N GLY A 21 -8.34 -4.49 -8.10
CA GLY A 21 -8.90 -3.15 -7.94
C GLY A 21 -8.27 -2.31 -6.81
N ALA A 22 -7.62 -2.92 -5.82
CA ALA A 22 -7.01 -2.18 -4.71
C ALA A 22 -5.87 -1.24 -5.19
N LYS A 23 -5.73 -0.09 -4.53
CA LYS A 23 -4.69 0.91 -4.81
C LYS A 23 -3.86 1.18 -3.54
N VAL A 24 -2.54 1.09 -3.65
CA VAL A 24 -1.59 1.44 -2.57
C VAL A 24 -0.62 2.47 -3.11
N ILE A 25 -0.55 3.66 -2.51
CA ILE A 25 0.06 4.85 -3.12
C ILE A 25 0.92 5.60 -2.09
N GLY A 26 2.15 5.96 -2.47
CA GLY A 26 3.01 6.86 -1.69
C GLY A 26 3.76 6.17 -0.55
N ASP A 27 3.91 6.87 0.58
CA ASP A 27 4.64 6.40 1.77
C ASP A 27 3.78 5.45 2.62
N VAL A 28 3.52 4.27 2.07
CA VAL A 28 2.75 3.21 2.75
C VAL A 28 3.67 2.05 3.08
N THR A 29 3.59 1.53 4.30
CA THR A 29 4.25 0.29 4.70
C THR A 29 3.21 -0.73 5.13
N LEU A 30 3.17 -1.88 4.46
CA LEU A 30 2.35 -3.04 4.82
C LEU A 30 3.26 -4.09 5.48
N GLY A 31 2.91 -4.54 6.68
CA GLY A 31 3.61 -5.59 7.41
C GLY A 31 3.42 -6.99 6.81
N ASP A 32 4.10 -7.98 7.41
CA ASP A 32 3.97 -9.37 6.99
C ASP A 32 2.53 -9.86 7.15
N HIS A 33 2.03 -10.62 6.16
CA HIS A 33 0.67 -11.15 6.08
C HIS A 33 -0.46 -10.11 6.06
N ALA A 34 -0.16 -8.83 5.85
CA ALA A 34 -1.19 -7.80 5.68
C ALA A 34 -2.01 -8.04 4.41
N SER A 35 -3.29 -7.64 4.44
CA SER A 35 -4.20 -7.80 3.31
C SER A 35 -4.95 -6.52 2.98
N VAL A 36 -4.93 -6.10 1.71
CA VAL A 36 -5.72 -4.97 1.19
C VAL A 36 -6.75 -5.53 0.21
N TRP A 37 -8.03 -5.42 0.56
CA TRP A 37 -9.13 -6.08 -0.14
C TRP A 37 -9.71 -5.23 -1.28
N PHE A 38 -10.60 -5.85 -2.06
CA PHE A 38 -11.08 -5.35 -3.34
C PHE A 38 -11.49 -3.87 -3.29
N ASN A 39 -10.98 -3.10 -4.24
CA ASN A 39 -11.26 -1.67 -4.42
C ASN A 39 -10.89 -0.73 -3.26
N ALA A 40 -10.19 -1.20 -2.22
CA ALA A 40 -9.67 -0.33 -1.17
C ALA A 40 -8.56 0.59 -1.69
N VAL A 41 -8.50 1.82 -1.16
CA VAL A 41 -7.47 2.81 -1.49
C VAL A 41 -6.69 3.20 -0.23
N VAL A 42 -5.42 2.82 -0.19
CA VAL A 42 -4.46 3.21 0.84
C VAL A 42 -3.51 4.24 0.24
N ARG A 43 -3.70 5.51 0.60
CA ARG A 43 -2.97 6.64 0.00
C ARG A 43 -2.23 7.42 1.08
N GLY A 44 -0.92 7.18 1.19
CA GLY A 44 0.00 7.91 2.07
C GLY A 44 0.78 8.96 1.29
N ASP A 45 0.10 9.96 0.73
CA ASP A 45 0.71 11.00 -0.11
C ASP A 45 1.03 12.30 0.64
N VAL A 46 0.34 12.59 1.74
CA VAL A 46 0.67 13.72 2.65
C VAL A 46 1.52 13.25 3.83
N ASN A 47 1.14 12.14 4.46
CA ASN A 47 1.86 11.53 5.58
C ASN A 47 1.96 10.01 5.37
N TYR A 48 2.74 9.33 6.21
CA TYR A 48 2.91 7.89 6.11
C TYR A 48 1.69 7.11 6.61
N ILE A 49 1.51 5.90 6.07
CA ILE A 49 0.58 4.89 6.60
C ILE A 49 1.41 3.64 6.92
N LYS A 50 1.20 3.06 8.11
CA LYS A 50 1.82 1.80 8.52
C LYS A 50 0.73 0.84 9.03
N ILE A 51 0.63 -0.31 8.38
CA ILE A 51 -0.34 -1.39 8.66
C ILE A 51 0.47 -2.63 9.01
#